data_AF-A0A959BZ28-F1
#
_entry.id   AF-A0A959BZ28-F1
#
_cell.length_a   1.000
_cell.length_b   1.000
_cell.length_c   1.000
_cell.angle_alpha   90.00
_cell.angle_beta   90.00
_cell.angle_gamma   90.00
#
_symmetry.space_group_name_H-M   'P 1'
#
loop_
_entity.id
_entity.type
_entity.pdbx_description
1 polymer ?
#
loop_
_entity_poly.entity_id
_entity_poly.type
_entity_poly.pdbx_seq_one_letter_code
_entity_poly.pdbx_strand_id
1 'polypeptide(L)' 'MRPRKSYTMGEGKYYFTIKAVPNNITIFRKTKNAAIEAFQKYMRAGKEVEWLGKWDGKKFIESAPPNAVAA' A
#
# COMPACT_ATOMS: atom_id res chain seq x y z
N MET A 1 -3.69 -10.38 29.38
CA MET A 1 -3.43 -9.35 28.33
C MET A 1 -3.10 -10.08 27.03
N ARG A 2 -3.95 -10.05 25.99
CA ARG A 2 -3.61 -10.71 24.72
C ARG A 2 -2.44 -9.95 24.09
N PRO A 3 -1.32 -10.61 23.72
CA PRO A 3 -0.24 -9.93 23.02
C PRO A 3 -0.83 -9.40 21.71
N ARG A 4 -0.83 -8.08 21.56
CA ARG A 4 -1.14 -7.44 20.29
C ARG A 4 -0.13 -7.99 19.30
N LYS A 5 -0.60 -8.68 18.27
CA LYS A 5 0.26 -9.24 17.22
C LYS A 5 1.01 -8.06 16.62
N SER A 6 2.29 -7.91 16.92
CA SER A 6 3.13 -6.90 16.30
C SER A 6 3.02 -7.11 14.80
N TYR A 7 2.46 -6.13 14.10
CA TYR A 7 2.24 -6.20 12.67
C TYR A 7 3.60 -6.03 11.99
N THR A 8 4.37 -7.11 11.92
CA THR A 8 5.65 -7.10 11.23
C THR A 8 5.36 -6.93 9.75
N MET A 9 5.60 -5.73 9.22
CA MET A 9 5.51 -5.48 7.80
C MET A 9 6.46 -6.44 7.10
N GLY A 10 5.88 -7.35 6.31
CA GLY A 10 6.64 -8.33 5.57
C GLY A 10 7.52 -7.63 4.54
N GLU A 11 8.80 -7.93 4.60
CA GLU A 11 9.82 -7.57 3.61
C GLU A 11 9.42 -8.01 2.20
N GLY A 12 9.77 -7.20 1.21
CA GLY A 12 9.51 -7.47 -0.19
C GLY A 12 8.08 -7.20 -0.65
N LYS A 13 7.18 -6.77 0.24
CA LYS A 13 5.77 -6.50 -0.09
C LYS A 13 5.55 -5.03 -0.42
N TYR A 14 4.59 -4.77 -1.29
CA TYR A 14 4.15 -3.44 -1.67
C TYR A 14 2.98 -3.01 -0.79
N TYR A 15 3.05 -1.81 -0.24
CA TYR A 15 2.04 -1.24 0.63
C TYR A 15 1.43 0.00 0.00
N PHE A 16 0.14 0.17 0.25
CA PHE A 16 -0.59 1.39 -0.06
C PHE A 16 -1.68 1.57 0.99
N THR A 17 -2.00 2.82 1.30
CA THR A 17 -3.00 3.18 2.29
C THR A 17 -4.21 3.77 1.58
N ILE A 18 -5.40 3.30 1.91
CA ILE A 18 -6.64 3.90 1.49
C ILE A 18 -7.07 4.85 2.61
N LYS A 19 -7.17 6.15 2.32
CA LYS A 19 -7.77 7.09 3.28
C LYS A 19 -9.27 6.85 3.27
N ALA A 20 -9.75 6.33 4.38
CA ALA A 20 -11.16 6.08 4.61
C ALA A 20 -11.51 6.69 5.97
N VAL A 21 -12.66 7.34 6.04
CA VAL A 21 -13.19 7.86 7.30
C VAL A 21 -14.04 6.74 7.92
N PRO A 22 -13.86 6.38 9.20
CA PRO A 22 -13.03 7.02 10.23
C PRO A 22 -11.57 6.53 10.33
N ASN A 23 -11.19 5.41 9.70
CA ASN A 23 -9.85 4.84 9.82
C ASN A 23 -9.22 4.51 8.46
N ASN A 24 -7.96 4.93 8.29
CA ASN A 24 -7.15 4.60 7.13
C ASN A 24 -6.88 3.09 7.06
N ILE A 25 -6.95 2.52 5.87
CA ILE A 25 -6.77 1.09 5.63
C ILE A 25 -5.46 0.88 4.88
N THR A 26 -4.44 0.35 5.55
CA THR A 26 -3.19 -0.04 4.89
C THR A 26 -3.31 -1.44 4.32
N ILE A 27 -3.20 -1.55 3.00
CA ILE A 27 -3.22 -2.81 2.27
C ILE A 27 -1.81 -3.12 1.78
N PHE A 28 -1.45 -4.40 1.81
CA PHE A 28 -0.22 -4.88 1.21
C PHE A 28 -0.47 -5.98 0.19
N ARG A 29 0.41 -6.08 -0.81
CA ARG A 29 0.43 -7.16 -1.79
C ARG A 29 1.85 -7.68 -1.97
N LYS A 30 1.96 -8.98 -2.30
CA LYS A 30 3.26 -9.65 -2.53
C LYS A 30 3.93 -9.20 -3.83
N THR A 31 3.14 -9.00 -4.88
CA THR A 31 3.64 -8.64 -6.21
C THR A 31 3.33 -7.19 -6.52
N LYS A 32 4.23 -6.54 -7.26
CA LYS A 32 4.05 -5.17 -7.74
C LYS A 32 2.75 -5.07 -8.54
N ASN A 33 2.57 -5.90 -9.56
CA ASN A 33 1.39 -5.87 -10.43
C ASN A 33 0.07 -5.90 -9.66
N ALA A 34 -0.08 -6.84 -8.70
CA ALA A 34 -1.30 -6.94 -7.91
C ALA A 34 -1.53 -5.73 -6.99
N ALA A 35 -0.45 -5.08 -6.52
CA ALA A 35 -0.54 -3.84 -5.77
C ALA A 35 -1.03 -2.69 -6.65
N ILE A 36 -0.50 -2.59 -7.88
CA ILE A 36 -0.89 -1.59 -8.88
C ILE A 36 -2.36 -1.76 -9.25
N GLU A 37 -2.78 -2.97 -9.61
CA GLU A 37 -4.15 -3.28 -9.99
C GLU A 37 -5.13 -2.95 -8.86
N ALA A 38 -4.78 -3.30 -7.61
CA ALA A 38 -5.60 -2.95 -6.46
C ALA A 38 -5.65 -1.43 -6.23
N PHE A 39 -4.51 -0.75 -6.30
CA PHE A 39 -4.43 0.71 -6.17
C PHE A 39 -5.30 1.42 -7.22
N GLN A 40 -5.16 1.04 -8.49
CA GLN A 40 -5.98 1.58 -9.59
C GLN A 40 -7.46 1.27 -9.41
N LYS A 41 -7.82 0.07 -8.94
CA LYS A 41 -9.23 -0.28 -8.68
C LYS A 41 -9.85 0.63 -7.62
N TYR A 42 -9.12 0.91 -6.54
CA TYR A 42 -9.61 1.79 -5.48
C TYR A 42 -9.62 3.26 -5.91
N MET A 43 -8.62 3.70 -6.68
CA MET A 43 -8.58 5.02 -7.29
C MET A 43 -9.78 5.23 -8.24
N ARG A 44 -10.07 4.26 -9.12
CA ARG A 44 -11.24 4.27 -10.02
C ARG A 44 -12.57 4.22 -9.26
N ALA A 45 -12.59 3.62 -8.07
CA ALA A 45 -13.75 3.62 -7.19
C ALA A 45 -13.96 4.97 -6.47
N GLY A 46 -13.14 5.99 -6.75
CA GLY A 46 -13.23 7.32 -6.14
C GLY A 46 -12.73 7.36 -4.70
N LYS A 47 -11.96 6.36 -4.25
CA LYS A 47 -11.34 6.38 -2.92
C LYS A 47 -10.00 7.10 -2.99
N GLU A 48 -9.69 7.89 -1.97
CA GLU A 48 -8.33 8.40 -1.77
C GLU A 48 -7.41 7.24 -1.43
N VAL A 49 -6.41 7.02 -2.29
CA VAL A 49 -5.38 6.01 -2.11
C VAL A 49 -4.01 6.65 -2.19
N GLU A 50 -3.16 6.29 -1.24
CA GLU A 50 -1.81 6.81 -1.06
C GLU A 50 -0.83 5.64 -1.19
N TRP A 51 0.05 5.72 -2.18
CA TRP A 51 1.03 4.69 -2.44
C TRP A 51 2.23 4.87 -1.50
N LEU A 52 2.52 3.86 -0.68
CA LEU A 52 3.67 3.88 0.25
C LEU A 52 4.92 3.28 -0.41
N GLY A 53 4.74 2.24 -1.23
CA GLY A 53 5.82 1.55 -1.92
C GLY A 53 6.22 0.20 -1.35
N LYS A 54 7.37 -0.30 -1.80
CA LYS A 54 7.92 -1.58 -1.35
C LYS A 54 8.62 -1.45 -0.01
N TRP A 55 8.23 -2.28 0.95
CA TRP A 55 8.90 -2.39 2.23
C TRP A 55 10.11 -3.31 2.14
N ASP A 56 11.28 -2.78 2.50
CA ASP A 56 12.55 -3.51 2.54
C ASP A 56 12.88 -4.04 3.94
N GLY A 57 11.93 -3.99 4.89
CA GLY A 57 12.17 -4.43 6.28
C GLY A 57 12.56 -3.31 7.22
N LYS A 58 13.16 -2.25 6.65
CA LYS A 58 13.61 -1.08 7.40
C LYS A 58 13.01 0.24 6.91
N LYS A 59 12.77 0.36 5.61
CA LYS A 59 12.22 1.56 4.96
C LYS A 59 11.46 1.23 3.69
N PHE A 60 10.69 2.18 3.21
CA PHE A 60 10.09 2.12 1.88
C PHE A 60 11.11 2.57 0.82
N ILE A 61 11.37 1.71 -0.16
CA ILE A 61 12.35 1.96 -1.23
C ILE A 61 11.70 2.27 -2.59
N GLU A 62 10.49 1.79 -2.84
CA GLU A 62 9.74 2.07 -4.09
C GLU A 62 8.51 2.95 -3.85
N SER A 63 8.71 4.12 -3.23
CA SER A 63 7.64 5.09 -2.95
C SER A 63 7.08 5.77 -4.22
N ALA A 64 7.64 5.49 -5.39
CA ALA A 64 7.12 6.02 -6.65
C ALA A 64 5.78 5.35 -6.99
N PRO A 65 4.69 6.12 -7.18
CA PRO A 65 3.42 5.56 -7.60
C PRO A 65 3.58 4.88 -8.96
N PRO A 66 2.91 3.74 -9.19
CA PRO A 66 3.06 2.95 -10.40
C PRO A 66 2.55 3.60 -11.69
N ASN A 67 1.94 4.79 -11.60
CA ASN A 67 1.76 5.69 -12.73
C ASN A 67 1.36 7.07 -12.21
N ALA A 68 2.32 7.94 -11.94
CA ALA A 68 2.14 9.32 -12.33
C ALA A 68 2.34 9.32 -13.85
N VAL A 69 1.25 9.61 -14.56
CA VAL A 69 1.13 9.56 -16.01
C VAL A 69 2.39 10.15 -16.66
N ALA A 70 3.14 9.33 -17.39
CA ALA A 70 3.89 9.80 -18.53
C ALA A 70 2.84 10.24 -19.56
N ALA A 71 2.57 11.54 -19.60
CA ALA A 71 1.88 12.22 -20.70
C ALA A 71 2.76 13.40 -21.12
#